data_AF-A0A355DUQ8-F1
#
_entry.id   AF-A0A355DUQ8-F1
#
_cell.length_a   1.000
_cell.length_b   1.000
_cell.length_c   1.000
_cell.angle_alpha   90.00
_cell.angle_beta   90.00
_cell.angle_gamma   90.00
#
_symmetry.space_group_name_H-M   'P 1'
#
loop_
_entity.id
_entity.type
_entity.pdbx_description
1 polymer ?
#
loop_
_entity_poly.entity_id
_entity_poly.type
_entity_poly.pdbx_seq_one_letter_code
_entity_poly.pdbx_strand_id
1 'polypeptide(L)' 'LKERRQKSMTQRELADKLHSSQPRIAKAENGDASVSIELLIRAMLATGATPQEIGQVIAKVG' A
#
# COMPACT_ATOMS: atom_id res chain seq x y z
N LEU A 1 0.32 -5.03 1.30
CA LEU A 1 -0.23 -4.10 2.34
C LEU A 1 -0.70 -4.80 3.62
N LYS A 2 -1.21 -6.05 3.59
CA LYS A 2 -1.59 -6.80 4.80
C LYS A 2 -0.47 -6.94 5.85
N GLU A 3 0.80 -6.79 5.47
CA GLU A 3 1.96 -6.80 6.36
C GLU A 3 2.13 -5.54 7.23
N ARG A 4 1.23 -4.54 7.13
CA ARG A 4 1.20 -3.35 8.02
C ARG A 4 1.24 -3.66 9.51
N ARG A 5 0.91 -4.88 9.91
CA ARG A 5 1.03 -5.34 11.31
C ARG A 5 2.45 -5.27 11.87
N GLN A 6 3.49 -5.12 11.04
CA GLN A 6 4.86 -4.96 11.55
C GLN A 6 5.19 -3.53 12.04
N LYS A 7 4.34 -2.51 11.80
CA LYS A 7 4.63 -1.11 12.19
C LYS A 7 3.51 -0.35 12.92
N SER A 8 2.48 -1.04 13.44
CA SER A 8 1.39 -0.42 14.21
C SER A 8 0.64 0.75 13.54
N MET A 9 0.70 0.90 12.20
CA MET A 9 0.05 2.00 11.48
C MET A 9 -1.34 1.59 10.95
N THR A 10 -2.38 2.17 11.52
CA THR A 10 -3.80 2.00 11.15
C THR A 10 -4.08 2.49 9.72
N GLN A 11 -5.20 2.02 9.13
CA GLN A 11 -5.65 2.46 7.81
C GLN A 11 -5.82 3.98 7.71
N ARG A 12 -6.33 4.62 8.78
CA ARG A 12 -6.54 6.08 8.84
C ARG A 12 -5.22 6.84 8.86
N GLU A 13 -4.24 6.41 9.65
CA GLU A 13 -2.93 7.06 9.70
C GLU A 13 -2.19 7.05 8.36
N LEU A 14 -2.29 5.97 7.57
CA LEU A 14 -1.74 5.99 6.21
C LEU A 14 -2.58 6.83 5.25
N ALA A 15 -3.90 6.86 5.43
CA ALA A 15 -4.75 7.73 4.63
C ALA A 15 -4.29 9.18 4.80
N ASP A 16 -4.07 9.61 6.04
CA ASP A 16 -3.56 10.94 6.37
C ASP A 16 -2.16 11.15 5.77
N LYS A 17 -1.24 10.19 5.96
CA LYS A 17 0.12 10.24 5.40
C LYS A 17 0.17 10.31 3.87
N LEU A 18 -0.81 9.72 3.18
CA LEU A 18 -0.88 9.68 1.72
C LEU A 18 -1.79 10.76 1.11
N HIS A 19 -2.40 11.61 1.94
CA HIS A 19 -3.44 12.55 1.52
C HIS A 19 -4.58 11.86 0.77
N SER A 20 -5.05 10.76 1.36
CA SER A 20 -6.09 9.88 0.83
C SER A 20 -7.20 9.68 1.85
N SER A 21 -8.23 8.93 1.48
CA SER A 21 -9.32 8.56 2.40
C SER A 21 -9.13 7.14 2.92
N GLN A 22 -9.58 6.89 4.16
CA GLN A 22 -9.53 5.55 4.74
C GLN A 22 -10.24 4.49 3.87
N PRO A 23 -11.40 4.75 3.25
CA PRO A 23 -12.02 3.78 2.34
C PRO A 23 -11.15 3.46 1.13
N ARG A 24 -10.45 4.45 0.57
CA ARG A 24 -9.51 4.23 -0.54
C ARG A 24 -8.33 3.37 -0.10
N ILE A 25 -7.83 3.55 1.13
CA ILE A 25 -6.80 2.68 1.71
C ILE A 25 -7.32 1.26 1.97
N ALA A 26 -8.55 1.10 2.45
CA ALA A 26 -9.16 -0.22 2.65
C ALA A 26 -9.33 -0.97 1.31
N LYS A 27 -9.74 -0.27 0.25
CA LYS A 27 -9.78 -0.81 -1.11
C LYS A 27 -8.40 -1.24 -1.61
N ALA A 28 -7.38 -0.40 -1.37
CA ALA A 28 -6.00 -0.70 -1.73
C ALA A 28 -5.51 -1.99 -1.05
N GLU A 29 -5.85 -2.18 0.22
CA GLU A 29 -5.50 -3.40 0.97
C GLU A 29 -6.21 -4.66 0.48
N ASN A 30 -7.40 -4.51 -0.10
CA ASN A 30 -8.17 -5.61 -0.68
C ASN A 30 -7.83 -5.88 -2.16
N GLY A 31 -6.93 -5.10 -2.77
CA GLY A 31 -6.58 -5.25 -4.19
C GLY A 31 -7.71 -4.85 -5.14
N ASP A 32 -8.58 -3.92 -4.73
CA ASP A 32 -9.68 -3.42 -5.56
C ASP A 32 -9.14 -2.71 -6.82
N ALA A 33 -9.68 -3.07 -8.00
CA ALA A 33 -9.24 -2.57 -9.30
C ALA A 33 -9.50 -1.06 -9.51
N SER A 34 -10.34 -0.43 -8.68
CA SER A 34 -10.57 1.03 -8.71
C SER A 34 -9.41 1.85 -8.12
N VAL A 35 -8.40 1.20 -7.55
CA VAL A 35 -7.24 1.86 -6.94
C VAL A 35 -6.10 1.96 -7.94
N SER A 36 -5.51 3.15 -8.07
CA SER A 36 -4.37 3.36 -8.97
C SER A 36 -3.12 2.61 -8.49
N ILE A 37 -2.33 2.12 -9.46
CA ILE A 37 -1.02 1.50 -9.19
C ILE A 37 -0.10 2.48 -8.45
N GLU A 38 -0.15 3.77 -8.79
CA GLU A 38 0.60 4.82 -8.09
C GLU A 38 0.28 4.84 -6.58
N LEU A 39 -1.01 4.79 -6.20
CA LEU A 39 -1.40 4.77 -4.80
C LEU A 39 -0.94 3.49 -4.09
N LEU A 40 -1.00 2.34 -4.78
CA LEU A 40 -0.49 1.07 -4.24
C LEU A 40 1.02 1.15 -3.97
N ILE A 41 1.80 1.68 -4.91
CA ILE A 41 3.26 1.86 -4.76
C ILE A 41 3.57 2.82 -3.61
N ARG A 42 2.92 3.99 -3.57
CA ARG A 42 3.09 4.96 -2.47
C ARG A 42 2.73 4.35 -1.12
N ALA A 43 1.67 3.54 -1.05
CA ALA A 43 1.28 2.84 0.16
C ALA A 43 2.33 1.81 0.61
N MET A 44 2.88 1.02 -0.32
CA MET A 44 3.95 0.06 -0.02
C MET A 44 5.19 0.76 0.55
N LEU A 45 5.65 1.83 -0.11
CA LEU A 45 6.78 2.64 0.34
C LEU A 45 6.52 3.29 1.71
N ALA A 46 5.33 3.86 1.91
CA ALA A 46 4.96 4.51 3.17
C ALA A 46 4.86 3.52 4.36
N THR A 47 4.62 2.24 4.09
CA THR A 47 4.67 1.14 5.06
C THR A 47 6.09 0.57 5.25
N GLY A 48 7.05 1.01 4.43
CA GLY A 48 8.47 0.68 4.54
C GLY A 48 8.96 -0.44 3.64
N ALA A 49 8.18 -0.83 2.63
CA ALA A 49 8.73 -1.65 1.55
C ALA A 49 9.79 -0.83 0.79
N THR A 50 10.84 -1.51 0.36
CA THR A 50 11.87 -0.96 -0.51
C THR A 50 11.47 -1.10 -1.98
N PRO A 51 11.97 -0.24 -2.88
CA PRO A 51 11.76 -0.40 -4.32
C PRO A 51 12.17 -1.78 -4.84
N GLN A 52 13.24 -2.36 -4.28
CA GLN A 52 13.74 -3.69 -4.63
C GLN A 52 12.72 -4.79 -4.29
N GLU A 53 12.13 -4.77 -3.09
CA GLU A 53 11.10 -5.73 -2.69
C GLU A 53 9.86 -5.62 -3.60
N ILE A 54 9.44 -4.41 -3.94
CA ILE A 54 8.33 -4.18 -4.87
C ILE A 54 8.65 -4.77 -6.25
N GLY A 55 9.86 -4.50 -6.77
CA GLY A 55 10.31 -5.04 -8.05
C GLY A 55 10.37 -6.57 -8.08
N GLN A 56 10.85 -7.20 -7.01
CA GLN A 56 10.87 -8.67 -6.88
C GLN A 56 9.47 -9.28 -6.89
N VAL A 57 8.48 -8.63 -6.26
CA VAL A 57 7.09 -9.10 -6.28
C VAL A 57 6.52 -9.00 -7.70
N ILE A 58 6.75 -7.88 -8.40
CA ILE A 58 6.29 -7.70 -9.79
C ILE A 58 6.93 -8.75 -10.71
N ALA A 59 8.24 -8.97 -10.60
CA ALA A 59 8.97 -9.95 -11.41
C ALA A 59 8.60 -11.42 -11.13
N LYS A 60 7.95 -11.70 -9.98
CA LYS A 60 7.42 -13.04 -9.66
C LYS A 60 6.03 -13.29 -10.25
N VAL A 61 5.29 -12.23 -10.58
CA VAL A 61 3.90 -12.30 -11.05
C VAL A 61 3.82 -12.13 -12.57
N GLY A 62 4.71 -11.33 -13.16
CA GLY A 62 4.90 -11.24 -14.62
C GLY A 62 5.74 -12.37 -15.15
#